data_AF-A0A3N0ITX8-F1
#
_entry.id   AF-A0A3N0ITX8-F1
#
_cell.length_a   1.000
_cell.length_b   1.000
_cell.length_c   1.000
_cell.angle_alpha   90.00
_cell.angle_beta   90.00
_cell.angle_gamma   90.00
#
_symmetry.space_group_name_H-M   'P 1'
#
loop_
_entity.id
_entity.type
_entity.pdbx_description
1 polymer ?
#
loop_
_entity_poly.entity_id
_entity_poly.type
_entity_poly.pdbx_seq_one_letter_code
_entity_poly.pdbx_strand_id
1 'polypeptide(L)'
;MQADILKTNLFESHSVRLISWLFAIAFVMEAAYIERTFSIAKWIEYGSLCFALLLSIGMHFKRRTPISIELIILFSIAAYLSLLTMANDGPLQLIARDMLPIVAICLFVSSLKSEELPSVLSLWCVPLCILLMIDIATMLAFPDGMYSTDTIYASYTANWFLGYKTDRLSTVFPLLVFLSFIQLRKFGQIKPLFYFASALVVLDTVLSDGSAALSGVVFFIVCTALLGIKGFFFSPSLNKLLDYRIFLTIYILVVVGIVVMQNSPIMETMSGFFSKSTSLSGRTPLWHTTMQSISDSFVLGKGLLGSEDYIFITGGFLNAHNQLLEIVTEGGLVALCLNIALMIVAFRQASRNSGSIVFLYGLYSLLLVGITSAKLAYDPMFFCLLFLIGRCQESGFHIRKSHV
;
A
#
# COMPACT_ATOMS: atom_id res chain seq x y z
N MET A 1 -0.24 -42.97 9.12
CA MET A 1 -0.66 -42.40 7.82
C MET A 1 -1.87 -41.46 7.92
N GLN A 2 -3.11 -41.92 8.21
CA GLN A 2 -4.26 -41.00 8.37
C GLN A 2 -4.18 -40.08 9.61
N ALA A 3 -3.63 -40.57 10.72
CA ALA A 3 -3.41 -39.77 11.93
C ALA A 3 -2.31 -38.71 11.76
N ASP A 4 -1.30 -38.99 10.93
CA ASP A 4 -0.23 -38.03 10.61
C ASP A 4 -0.76 -36.92 9.71
N ILE A 5 -1.55 -37.24 8.69
CA ILE A 5 -2.18 -36.26 7.80
C ILE A 5 -3.11 -35.30 8.57
N LEU A 6 -3.88 -35.80 9.53
CA LEU A 6 -4.74 -34.98 10.39
C LEU A 6 -3.94 -34.05 11.33
N LYS A 7 -2.84 -34.54 11.93
CA LYS A 7 -1.94 -33.71 12.76
C LYS A 7 -1.22 -32.65 11.93
N THR A 8 -0.84 -32.96 10.69
CA THR A 8 -0.16 -32.01 9.79
C THR A 8 -1.12 -30.89 9.40
N ASN A 9 -2.38 -31.20 9.07
CA ASN A 9 -3.40 -30.19 8.71
C ASN A 9 -3.82 -29.29 9.89
N LEU A 10 -3.93 -29.82 11.10
CA LEU A 10 -4.24 -29.00 12.29
C LEU A 10 -3.08 -28.05 12.63
N PHE A 11 -1.85 -28.55 12.66
CA PHE A 11 -0.68 -27.73 12.98
C PHE A 11 -0.42 -26.65 11.92
N GLU A 12 -0.62 -26.96 10.63
CA GLU A 12 -0.51 -25.98 9.54
C GLU A 12 -1.53 -24.83 9.67
N SER A 13 -2.77 -25.14 10.05
CA SER A 13 -3.79 -24.11 10.34
C SER A 13 -3.42 -23.24 11.55
N HIS A 14 -2.78 -23.82 12.57
CA HIS A 14 -2.33 -23.06 13.74
C HIS A 14 -1.18 -22.09 13.44
N SER A 15 -0.16 -22.53 12.68
CA SER A 15 0.96 -21.65 12.31
C SER A 15 0.52 -20.46 11.47
N VAL A 16 -0.36 -20.67 10.48
CA VAL A 16 -0.90 -19.59 9.63
C VAL A 16 -1.68 -18.57 10.47
N ARG A 17 -2.53 -19.04 11.38
CA ARG A 17 -3.30 -18.15 12.28
C ARG A 17 -2.38 -17.38 13.24
N LEU A 18 -1.37 -18.02 13.80
CA LEU A 18 -0.41 -17.36 14.69
C LEU A 18 0.33 -16.24 13.95
N ILE A 19 0.88 -16.52 12.77
CA ILE A 19 1.55 -15.50 11.96
C ILE A 19 0.59 -14.35 11.61
N SER A 20 -0.66 -14.68 11.24
CA SER A 20 -1.68 -13.67 10.94
C SER A 20 -1.99 -12.77 12.13
N TRP A 21 -2.01 -13.32 13.36
CA TRP A 21 -2.18 -12.54 14.59
C TRP A 21 -0.97 -11.65 14.90
N LEU A 22 0.25 -12.09 14.60
CA LEU A 22 1.44 -11.25 14.76
C LEU A 22 1.39 -10.02 13.84
N PHE A 23 0.93 -10.18 12.60
CA PHE A 23 0.66 -9.05 11.71
C PHE A 23 -0.47 -8.15 12.22
N ALA A 24 -1.56 -8.73 12.73
CA ALA A 24 -2.63 -7.96 13.35
C ALA A 24 -2.15 -7.11 14.54
N ILE A 25 -1.26 -7.65 15.37
CA ILE A 25 -0.61 -6.91 16.46
C ILE A 25 0.26 -5.79 15.89
N ALA A 26 1.09 -6.08 14.88
CA ALA A 26 1.94 -5.07 14.24
C ALA A 26 1.12 -3.90 13.68
N PHE A 27 0.00 -4.16 12.97
CA PHE A 27 -0.87 -3.10 12.44
C PHE A 27 -1.46 -2.21 13.53
N VAL A 28 -1.78 -2.77 14.70
CA VAL A 28 -2.27 -1.97 15.84
C VAL A 28 -1.15 -1.13 16.43
N MET A 29 0.06 -1.69 16.56
CA MET A 29 1.20 -0.96 17.12
C MET A 29 1.71 0.15 16.20
N GLU A 30 1.52 0.02 14.88
CA GLU A 30 1.88 1.03 13.87
C GLU A 30 0.93 2.25 13.90
N ALA A 31 -0.24 2.15 14.53
CA ALA A 31 -1.16 3.29 14.63
C ALA A 31 -0.45 4.50 15.25
N ALA A 32 -0.47 5.64 14.54
CA ALA A 32 0.38 6.80 14.85
C ALA A 32 0.24 7.28 16.30
N TYR A 33 -0.97 7.27 16.85
CA TYR A 33 -1.20 7.62 18.25
C TYR A 33 -0.55 6.62 19.22
N ILE A 34 -0.64 5.31 18.94
CA ILE A 34 -0.04 4.27 19.79
C ILE A 34 1.48 4.38 19.78
N GLU A 35 2.08 4.51 18.60
CA GLU A 35 3.53 4.70 18.44
C GLU A 35 4.01 5.91 19.23
N ARG A 36 3.30 7.03 19.12
CA ARG A 36 3.65 8.27 19.82
C ARG A 36 3.50 8.16 21.34
N THR A 37 2.42 7.55 21.82
CA THR A 37 2.09 7.54 23.26
C THR A 37 2.88 6.48 24.03
N PHE A 38 3.15 5.33 23.42
CA PHE A 38 3.76 4.19 24.10
C PHE A 38 5.14 3.89 23.51
N SER A 39 6.19 4.24 24.23
CA SER A 39 7.58 3.97 23.80
C SER A 39 7.87 2.49 23.54
N ILE A 40 7.12 1.57 24.16
CA ILE A 40 7.22 0.13 23.95
C ILE A 40 6.55 -0.36 22.65
N ALA A 41 5.68 0.45 22.03
CA ALA A 41 4.91 0.05 20.85
C ALA A 41 5.81 -0.40 19.70
N LYS A 42 6.87 0.36 19.38
CA LYS A 42 7.85 0.00 18.34
C LYS A 42 8.57 -1.31 18.61
N TRP A 43 8.88 -1.60 19.87
CA TRP A 43 9.50 -2.86 20.26
C TRP A 43 8.54 -4.04 20.08
N ILE A 44 7.25 -3.86 20.41
CA ILE A 44 6.23 -4.88 20.19
C ILE A 44 5.99 -5.08 18.69
N GLU A 45 5.92 -4.00 17.91
CA GLU A 45 5.77 -4.01 16.45
C GLU A 45 6.91 -4.80 15.80
N TYR A 46 8.16 -4.38 15.97
CA TYR A 46 9.32 -5.03 15.38
C TYR A 46 9.55 -6.44 15.94
N GLY A 47 9.29 -6.68 17.23
CA GLY A 47 9.33 -8.02 17.81
C GLY A 47 8.32 -8.96 17.16
N SER A 48 7.09 -8.48 16.93
CA SER A 48 6.04 -9.25 16.25
C SER A 48 6.40 -9.51 14.79
N LEU A 49 6.92 -8.52 14.07
CA LEU A 49 7.36 -8.65 12.68
C LEU A 49 8.54 -9.60 12.51
N CYS A 50 9.56 -9.51 13.37
CA CYS A 50 10.69 -10.44 13.38
C CYS A 50 10.22 -11.87 13.64
N PHE A 51 9.33 -12.08 14.61
CA PHE A 51 8.80 -13.40 14.91
C PHE A 51 7.93 -13.93 13.76
N ALA A 52 7.08 -13.08 13.16
CA ALA A 52 6.30 -13.41 11.97
C ALA A 52 7.19 -13.77 10.78
N LEU A 53 8.30 -13.05 10.57
CA LEU A 53 9.28 -13.34 9.53
C LEU A 53 9.93 -14.70 9.75
N LEU A 54 10.43 -14.99 10.96
CA LEU A 54 11.05 -16.29 11.28
C LEU A 54 10.07 -17.46 11.07
N LEU A 55 8.82 -17.31 11.51
CA LEU A 55 7.79 -18.33 11.29
C LEU A 55 7.43 -18.47 9.81
N SER A 56 7.42 -17.37 9.05
CA SER A 56 7.16 -17.38 7.60
C SER A 56 8.28 -18.06 6.84
N ILE A 57 9.55 -17.83 7.20
CA ILE A 57 10.71 -18.54 6.66
C ILE A 57 10.58 -20.05 6.94
N GLY A 58 10.29 -20.42 8.18
CA GLY A 58 10.08 -21.83 8.56
C GLY A 58 8.94 -22.48 7.79
N MET A 59 7.83 -21.75 7.60
CA MET A 59 6.69 -22.21 6.81
C MET A 59 7.05 -22.37 5.33
N HIS A 60 7.79 -21.43 4.74
CA HIS A 60 8.22 -21.46 3.35
C HIS A 60 9.07 -22.72 3.06
N PHE A 61 10.07 -22.98 3.92
CA PHE A 61 10.90 -24.19 3.80
C PHE A 61 10.12 -25.47 4.05
N LYS A 62 9.27 -25.51 5.08
CA LYS A 62 8.45 -26.69 5.39
C LYS A 62 7.51 -27.05 4.25
N ARG A 63 6.90 -26.05 3.62
CA ARG A 63 5.97 -26.21 2.48
C ARG A 63 6.68 -26.43 1.15
N ARG A 64 8.00 -26.24 1.08
CA ARG A 64 8.80 -26.30 -0.14
C ARG A 64 8.21 -25.41 -1.24
N THR A 65 7.70 -24.24 -0.85
CA THR A 65 7.19 -23.25 -1.79
C THR A 65 8.35 -22.74 -2.64
N PRO A 66 8.22 -22.72 -3.98
CA PRO A 66 9.28 -22.22 -4.82
C PRO A 66 9.46 -20.72 -4.61
N ILE A 67 10.71 -20.26 -4.67
CA ILE A 67 11.01 -18.83 -4.65
C ILE A 67 10.49 -18.22 -5.94
N SER A 68 9.49 -17.34 -5.82
CA SER A 68 8.88 -16.68 -6.96
C SER A 68 9.76 -15.52 -7.45
N ILE A 69 9.57 -15.10 -8.71
CA ILE A 69 10.34 -13.99 -9.28
C ILE A 69 10.06 -12.66 -8.54
N GLU A 70 8.87 -12.48 -7.99
CA GLU A 70 8.48 -11.36 -7.13
C GLU A 70 9.31 -11.32 -5.85
N LEU A 71 9.54 -12.47 -5.20
CA LEU A 71 10.41 -12.55 -4.02
C LEU A 71 11.85 -12.18 -4.39
N ILE A 72 12.36 -12.66 -5.53
CA ILE A 72 13.72 -12.33 -5.98
C ILE A 72 13.85 -10.82 -6.19
N ILE A 73 12.89 -10.19 -6.88
CA ILE A 73 12.90 -8.75 -7.11
C ILE A 73 12.77 -7.99 -5.78
N LEU A 74 11.87 -8.41 -4.88
CA LEU A 74 11.70 -7.80 -3.56
C LEU A 74 12.98 -7.86 -2.72
N PHE A 75 13.61 -9.04 -2.64
CA PHE A 75 14.89 -9.17 -1.93
C PHE A 75 16.00 -8.36 -2.59
N SER A 76 15.96 -8.18 -3.91
CA SER A 76 16.89 -7.31 -4.63
C SER A 76 16.67 -5.84 -4.27
N ILE A 77 15.41 -5.38 -4.17
CA ILE A 77 15.07 -4.02 -3.70
C ILE A 77 15.57 -3.82 -2.26
N ALA A 78 15.24 -4.74 -1.36
CA ALA A 78 15.62 -4.65 0.05
C ALA A 78 17.14 -4.66 0.22
N ALA A 79 17.86 -5.55 -0.48
CA ALA A 79 19.31 -5.61 -0.43
C ALA A 79 19.96 -4.35 -1.01
N TYR A 80 19.47 -3.89 -2.17
CA TYR A 80 19.97 -2.69 -2.83
C TYR A 80 19.84 -1.45 -1.94
N LEU A 81 18.64 -1.19 -1.40
CA LEU A 81 18.39 -0.05 -0.53
C LEU A 81 19.15 -0.16 0.79
N SER A 82 19.26 -1.35 1.37
CA SER A 82 20.04 -1.56 2.60
C SER A 82 21.52 -1.24 2.38
N LEU A 83 22.11 -1.78 1.31
CA LEU A 83 23.53 -1.57 0.98
C LEU A 83 23.80 -0.10 0.66
N LEU A 84 22.92 0.55 -0.10
CA LEU A 84 23.05 1.96 -0.44
C LEU A 84 22.94 2.85 0.80
N THR A 85 21.97 2.57 1.68
CA THR A 85 21.80 3.29 2.95
C THR A 85 23.06 3.16 3.81
N MET A 86 23.62 1.95 3.94
CA MET A 86 24.87 1.73 4.68
C MET A 86 26.08 2.42 4.02
N ALA A 87 26.14 2.46 2.69
CA ALA A 87 27.24 3.08 1.96
C ALA A 87 27.24 4.62 2.08
N ASN A 88 26.08 5.22 2.36
CA ASN A 88 25.91 6.66 2.58
C ASN A 88 25.79 7.03 4.07
N ASP A 89 26.27 6.17 4.97
CA ASP A 89 26.22 6.37 6.44
C ASP A 89 24.81 6.60 7.01
N GLY A 90 23.78 6.12 6.31
CA GLY A 90 22.39 6.26 6.71
C GLY A 90 22.02 5.38 7.92
N PRO A 91 21.02 5.78 8.72
CA PRO A 91 20.65 5.07 9.93
C PRO A 91 20.01 3.70 9.64
N LEU A 92 20.57 2.64 10.24
CA LEU A 92 20.09 1.25 10.10
C LEU A 92 18.62 1.09 10.55
N GLN A 93 18.15 1.97 11.43
CA GLN A 93 16.77 2.01 11.89
C GLN A 93 15.78 2.23 10.73
N LEU A 94 16.15 2.97 9.68
CA LEU A 94 15.30 3.18 8.51
C LEU A 94 15.14 1.90 7.70
N ILE A 95 16.21 1.11 7.56
CA ILE A 95 16.15 -0.20 6.92
C ILE A 95 15.17 -1.11 7.65
N ALA A 96 15.26 -1.16 8.98
CA ALA A 96 14.33 -1.94 9.80
C ALA A 96 12.90 -1.41 9.69
N ARG A 97 12.70 -0.09 9.70
CA ARG A 97 11.38 0.55 9.58
C ARG A 97 10.70 0.22 8.25
N ASP A 98 11.42 0.38 7.15
CA ASP A 98 10.80 0.36 5.82
C ASP A 98 10.84 -1.03 5.18
N MET A 99 11.92 -1.81 5.38
CA MET A 99 12.08 -3.10 4.68
C MET A 99 11.57 -4.30 5.48
N LEU A 100 11.69 -4.31 6.81
CA LEU A 100 11.28 -5.46 7.63
C LEU A 100 9.79 -5.79 7.46
N PRO A 101 8.84 -4.83 7.55
CA PRO A 101 7.43 -5.16 7.44
C PRO A 101 7.08 -5.65 6.04
N ILE A 102 7.66 -5.05 4.98
CA ILE A 102 7.47 -5.46 3.59
C ILE A 102 7.93 -6.90 3.38
N VAL A 103 9.17 -7.22 3.78
CA VAL A 103 9.72 -8.57 3.58
C VAL A 103 8.94 -9.60 4.39
N ALA A 104 8.59 -9.29 5.65
CA ALA A 104 7.82 -10.18 6.50
C ALA A 104 6.45 -10.51 5.87
N ILE A 105 5.66 -9.50 5.50
CA ILE A 105 4.30 -9.72 4.98
C ILE A 105 4.30 -10.39 3.61
N CYS A 106 5.21 -10.00 2.72
CA CYS A 106 5.28 -10.58 1.37
C CYS A 106 5.77 -12.03 1.39
N LEU A 107 6.75 -12.36 2.24
CA LEU A 107 7.18 -13.75 2.42
C LEU A 107 6.05 -14.60 3.00
N PHE A 108 5.32 -14.08 3.99
CA PHE A 108 4.15 -14.77 4.54
C PHE A 108 3.11 -15.05 3.45
N VAL A 109 2.68 -14.02 2.72
CA VAL A 109 1.67 -14.14 1.65
C VAL A 109 2.13 -15.08 0.53
N SER A 110 3.40 -15.01 0.14
CA SER A 110 3.96 -15.90 -0.89
C SER A 110 3.88 -17.39 -0.51
N SER A 111 3.85 -17.67 0.79
CA SER A 111 3.87 -19.00 1.38
C SER A 111 2.45 -19.54 1.72
N LEU A 112 1.42 -18.72 1.55
CA LEU A 112 0.02 -19.11 1.76
C LEU A 112 -0.51 -19.94 0.59
N LYS A 113 -1.39 -20.89 0.89
CA LYS A 113 -2.20 -21.57 -0.12
C LYS A 113 -3.44 -20.72 -0.45
N SER A 114 -3.96 -20.86 -1.67
CA SER A 114 -5.08 -20.03 -2.17
C SER A 114 -6.36 -20.18 -1.33
N GLU A 115 -6.58 -21.35 -0.73
CA GLU A 115 -7.69 -21.66 0.17
C GLU A 115 -7.58 -21.03 1.57
N GLU A 116 -6.36 -20.73 2.02
CA GLU A 116 -6.10 -20.11 3.33
C GLU A 116 -6.35 -18.60 3.29
N LEU A 117 -6.21 -18.00 2.10
CA LEU A 117 -6.22 -16.56 1.91
C LEU A 117 -7.49 -15.87 2.46
N PRO A 118 -8.73 -16.34 2.17
CA PRO A 118 -9.93 -15.70 2.73
C PRO A 118 -9.95 -15.71 4.26
N SER A 119 -9.42 -16.77 4.90
CA SER A 119 -9.35 -16.86 6.36
C SER A 119 -8.35 -15.86 6.93
N VAL A 120 -7.16 -15.74 6.34
CA VAL A 120 -6.12 -14.79 6.76
C VAL A 120 -6.62 -13.36 6.62
N LEU A 121 -7.15 -13.01 5.45
CA LEU A 121 -7.66 -11.66 5.19
C LEU A 121 -8.85 -11.32 6.10
N SER A 122 -9.72 -12.29 6.41
CA SER A 122 -10.83 -12.06 7.34
C SER A 122 -10.35 -11.76 8.77
N LEU A 123 -9.23 -12.35 9.18
CA LEU A 123 -8.60 -12.08 10.47
C LEU A 123 -8.02 -10.66 10.49
N TRP A 124 -7.36 -10.25 9.41
CA TRP A 124 -6.81 -8.90 9.27
C TRP A 124 -7.88 -7.80 9.17
N CYS A 125 -9.05 -8.09 8.60
CA CYS A 125 -10.15 -7.13 8.57
C CYS A 125 -10.62 -6.69 9.98
N VAL A 126 -10.48 -7.54 11.00
CA VAL A 126 -10.94 -7.24 12.36
C VAL A 126 -10.17 -6.07 12.98
N PRO A 127 -8.83 -6.11 13.16
CA PRO A 127 -8.08 -4.98 13.70
C PRO A 127 -8.19 -3.75 12.79
N LEU A 128 -8.18 -3.90 11.46
CA LEU A 128 -8.32 -2.75 10.54
C LEU A 128 -9.66 -2.03 10.71
N CYS A 129 -10.75 -2.79 10.91
CA CYS A 129 -12.07 -2.21 11.18
C CYS A 129 -12.11 -1.51 12.56
N ILE A 130 -11.52 -2.13 13.59
CA ILE A 130 -11.42 -1.52 14.93
C ILE A 130 -10.65 -0.19 14.84
N LEU A 131 -9.51 -0.18 14.16
CA LEU A 131 -8.68 1.00 13.97
C LEU A 131 -9.44 2.12 13.24
N LEU A 132 -10.15 1.81 12.16
CA LEU A 132 -11.02 2.77 11.46
C LEU A 132 -12.08 3.37 12.38
N MET A 133 -12.76 2.53 13.18
CA MET A 133 -13.81 3.00 14.10
C MET A 133 -13.24 3.90 15.19
N ILE A 134 -12.05 3.59 15.71
CA ILE A 134 -11.35 4.44 16.68
C ILE A 134 -10.96 5.77 16.01
N ASP A 135 -10.41 5.76 14.79
CA ASP A 135 -10.01 7.00 14.11
C ASP A 135 -11.19 7.95 13.90
N ILE A 136 -12.32 7.43 13.36
CA ILE A 136 -13.56 8.20 13.21
C ILE A 136 -14.03 8.73 14.56
N ALA A 137 -14.06 7.91 15.61
CA ALA A 137 -14.48 8.35 16.94
C ALA A 137 -13.60 9.49 17.46
N THR A 138 -12.28 9.40 17.25
CA THR A 138 -11.34 10.45 17.65
C THR A 138 -11.49 11.73 16.83
N MET A 139 -11.80 11.64 15.53
CA MET A 139 -12.07 12.81 14.69
C MET A 139 -13.34 13.54 15.12
N LEU A 140 -14.38 12.79 15.51
CA LEU A 140 -15.62 13.38 16.02
C LEU A 140 -15.46 13.98 17.42
N ALA A 141 -14.67 13.36 18.29
CA ALA A 141 -14.41 13.84 19.64
C ALA A 141 -13.42 15.01 19.69
N PHE A 142 -12.45 15.03 18.78
CA PHE A 142 -11.37 16.03 18.71
C PHE A 142 -11.28 16.61 17.30
N PRO A 143 -12.23 17.47 16.88
CA PRO A 143 -12.28 18.00 15.51
C PRO A 143 -11.05 18.82 15.12
N ASP A 144 -10.36 19.43 16.10
CA ASP A 144 -9.13 20.18 15.88
C ASP A 144 -7.85 19.31 15.97
N GLY A 145 -8.01 17.99 16.09
CA GLY A 145 -6.92 17.03 16.27
C GLY A 145 -6.72 16.61 17.73
N MET A 146 -6.22 15.39 17.92
CA MET A 146 -5.79 14.88 19.23
C MET A 146 -4.41 15.39 19.63
N TYR A 147 -3.55 15.66 18.63
CA TYR A 147 -2.18 16.12 18.82
C TYR A 147 -1.65 16.84 17.58
N SER A 148 -0.70 17.76 17.79
CA SER A 148 0.14 18.31 16.73
C SER A 148 1.47 17.57 16.65
N THR A 149 2.03 17.48 15.46
CA THR A 149 3.42 17.07 15.25
C THR A 149 4.12 18.23 14.59
N ASP A 150 4.86 18.98 15.40
CA ASP A 150 5.64 20.12 14.95
C ASP A 150 7.04 19.66 14.59
N THR A 151 7.35 19.74 13.30
CA THR A 151 8.75 19.74 12.83
C THR A 151 9.16 21.18 12.57
N ILE A 152 10.46 21.47 12.56
CA ILE A 152 11.02 22.81 12.30
C ILE A 152 10.48 23.41 10.98
N TYR A 153 10.05 22.57 10.04
CA TYR A 153 9.68 22.97 8.68
C TYR A 153 8.23 22.64 8.27
N ALA A 154 7.51 21.85 9.07
CA ALA A 154 6.10 21.56 8.84
C ALA A 154 5.39 21.30 10.18
N SER A 155 4.30 22.03 10.41
CA SER A 155 3.39 21.77 11.52
C SER A 155 2.22 20.94 11.01
N TYR A 156 2.19 19.67 11.38
CA TYR A 156 0.99 18.86 11.26
C TYR A 156 0.07 19.22 12.40
N THR A 157 -0.74 20.27 12.19
CA THR A 157 -1.53 20.92 13.23
C THR A 157 -2.64 20.05 13.80
N ALA A 158 -3.18 19.11 13.01
CA ALA A 158 -4.24 18.20 13.42
C ALA A 158 -3.93 16.76 13.00
N ASN A 159 -3.72 15.89 13.98
CA ASN A 159 -3.57 14.45 13.80
C ASN A 159 -4.56 13.71 14.68
N TRP A 160 -4.94 12.51 14.25
CA TRP A 160 -5.86 11.63 14.96
C TRP A 160 -5.21 10.27 15.21
N PHE A 161 -6.02 9.28 15.56
CA PHE A 161 -5.53 7.98 15.98
C PHE A 161 -4.59 7.32 14.95
N LEU A 162 -4.95 7.38 13.66
CA LEU A 162 -4.19 6.85 12.54
C LEU A 162 -3.20 7.84 11.93
N GLY A 163 -3.10 9.05 12.46
CA GLY A 163 -2.11 10.05 12.03
C GLY A 163 -2.64 11.09 11.06
N TYR A 164 -1.74 11.65 10.26
CA TYR A 164 -2.01 12.81 9.43
C TYR A 164 -2.62 12.41 8.09
N LYS A 165 -3.73 13.03 7.70
CA LYS A 165 -4.35 12.98 6.35
C LYS A 165 -4.17 11.66 5.58
N THR A 166 -3.08 11.47 4.85
CA THR A 166 -2.84 10.28 4.02
C THR A 166 -2.32 9.05 4.76
N ASP A 167 -1.83 9.16 6.00
CA ASP A 167 -1.25 8.03 6.76
C ASP A 167 -2.25 6.90 6.98
N ARG A 168 -3.52 7.24 7.18
CA ARG A 168 -4.63 6.29 7.34
C ARG A 168 -4.83 5.34 6.16
N LEU A 169 -4.34 5.67 4.97
CA LEU A 169 -4.54 4.86 3.77
C LEU A 169 -3.97 3.44 3.93
N SER A 170 -2.87 3.31 4.65
CA SER A 170 -2.26 2.01 4.99
C SER A 170 -3.20 1.12 5.80
N THR A 171 -4.21 1.68 6.47
CA THR A 171 -5.22 0.95 7.25
C THR A 171 -6.55 0.81 6.51
N VAL A 172 -7.11 1.92 6.03
CA VAL A 172 -8.49 1.96 5.51
C VAL A 172 -8.61 1.31 4.13
N PHE A 173 -7.54 1.35 3.35
CA PHE A 173 -7.56 0.88 1.97
C PHE A 173 -7.50 -0.65 1.88
N PRO A 174 -6.58 -1.35 2.61
CA PRO A 174 -6.58 -2.81 2.65
C PRO A 174 -7.90 -3.40 3.17
N LEU A 175 -8.57 -2.75 4.13
CA LEU A 175 -9.86 -3.19 4.64
C LEU A 175 -10.90 -3.34 3.52
N LEU A 176 -11.04 -2.33 2.65
CA LEU A 176 -12.00 -2.36 1.55
C LEU A 176 -11.65 -3.43 0.51
N VAL A 177 -10.36 -3.57 0.19
CA VAL A 177 -9.85 -4.56 -0.77
C VAL A 177 -10.07 -5.99 -0.25
N PHE A 178 -9.72 -6.25 1.01
CA PHE A 178 -9.88 -7.57 1.62
C PHE A 178 -11.35 -7.94 1.76
N LEU A 179 -12.18 -7.01 2.23
CA LEU A 179 -13.62 -7.23 2.40
C LEU A 179 -14.30 -7.56 1.07
N SER A 180 -14.00 -6.81 0.01
CA SER A 180 -14.56 -7.06 -1.32
C SER A 180 -14.09 -8.38 -1.91
N PHE A 181 -12.81 -8.73 -1.77
CA PHE A 181 -12.29 -10.06 -2.15
C PHE A 181 -13.03 -11.18 -1.42
N ILE A 182 -13.15 -11.10 -0.09
CA ILE A 182 -13.84 -12.12 0.73
C ILE A 182 -15.29 -12.29 0.29
N GLN A 183 -16.01 -11.18 0.06
CA GLN A 183 -17.41 -11.23 -0.37
C GLN A 183 -17.57 -11.83 -1.76
N LEU A 184 -16.73 -11.45 -2.72
CA LEU A 184 -16.77 -12.02 -4.06
C LEU A 184 -16.43 -13.50 -4.06
N ARG A 185 -15.48 -13.94 -3.23
CA ARG A 185 -15.11 -15.35 -3.10
C ARG A 185 -16.20 -16.18 -2.45
N LYS A 186 -16.82 -15.66 -1.39
CA LYS A 186 -17.85 -16.39 -0.63
C LYS A 186 -19.21 -16.39 -1.30
N PHE A 187 -19.58 -15.29 -1.96
CA PHE A 187 -20.94 -15.07 -2.45
C PHE A 187 -21.04 -14.80 -3.95
N GLY A 188 -19.92 -14.65 -4.67
CA GLY A 188 -19.90 -14.30 -6.09
C GLY A 188 -20.32 -12.87 -6.40
N GLN A 189 -20.61 -12.05 -5.38
CA GLN A 189 -21.09 -10.67 -5.54
C GLN A 189 -20.72 -9.81 -4.33
N ILE A 190 -20.68 -8.49 -4.54
CA ILE A 190 -20.55 -7.48 -3.49
C ILE A 190 -21.84 -7.43 -2.65
N LYS A 191 -21.72 -7.30 -1.33
CA LYS A 191 -22.82 -7.32 -0.35
C LYS A 191 -22.94 -5.96 0.37
N PRO A 192 -24.08 -5.68 1.04
CA PRO A 192 -24.31 -4.43 1.78
C PRO A 192 -23.19 -4.02 2.74
N LEU A 193 -22.54 -5.01 3.38
CA LEU A 193 -21.42 -4.75 4.29
C LEU A 193 -20.25 -4.00 3.62
N PHE A 194 -19.99 -4.22 2.33
CA PHE A 194 -19.00 -3.45 1.59
C PHE A 194 -19.38 -1.97 1.47
N TYR A 195 -20.64 -1.68 1.15
CA TYR A 195 -21.13 -0.30 1.02
C TYR A 195 -21.15 0.42 2.38
N PHE A 196 -21.51 -0.30 3.45
CA PHE A 196 -21.40 0.23 4.81
C PHE A 196 -19.95 0.58 5.18
N ALA A 197 -19.01 -0.35 4.97
CA ALA A 197 -17.59 -0.07 5.20
C ALA A 197 -17.07 1.08 4.32
N SER A 198 -17.51 1.14 3.05
CA SER A 198 -17.17 2.23 2.12
C SER A 198 -17.66 3.59 2.63
N ALA A 199 -18.88 3.67 3.17
CA ALA A 199 -19.41 4.89 3.76
C ALA A 199 -18.57 5.35 4.97
N LEU A 200 -18.12 4.42 5.82
CA LEU A 200 -17.24 4.74 6.93
C LEU A 200 -15.87 5.24 6.46
N VAL A 201 -15.26 4.62 5.44
CA VAL A 201 -13.97 5.09 4.89
C VAL A 201 -14.11 6.44 4.18
N VAL A 202 -15.23 6.70 3.50
CA VAL A 202 -15.50 8.03 2.92
C VAL A 202 -15.68 9.06 4.02
N LEU A 203 -16.43 8.76 5.07
CA LEU A 203 -16.58 9.64 6.23
C LEU A 203 -15.22 9.96 6.85
N ASP A 204 -14.41 8.93 7.11
CA ASP A 204 -13.06 9.04 7.66
C ASP A 204 -12.15 9.94 6.80
N THR A 205 -12.09 9.70 5.49
CA THR A 205 -11.26 10.50 4.57
C THR A 205 -11.74 11.94 4.42
N VAL A 206 -13.05 12.19 4.47
CA VAL A 206 -13.62 13.55 4.44
C VAL A 206 -13.32 14.31 5.74
N LEU A 207 -13.51 13.67 6.91
CA LEU A 207 -13.20 14.29 8.21
C LEU A 207 -11.73 14.70 8.32
N SER A 208 -10.84 13.96 7.65
CA SER A 208 -9.40 14.24 7.63
C SER A 208 -8.93 15.32 6.66
N ASP A 209 -9.81 15.83 5.81
CA ASP A 209 -9.43 16.72 4.70
C ASP A 209 -8.38 16.08 3.75
N GLY A 210 -8.50 14.78 3.52
CA GLY A 210 -7.59 13.97 2.70
C GLY A 210 -8.01 13.89 1.24
N SER A 211 -7.97 15.00 0.49
CA SER A 211 -8.45 15.06 -0.91
C SER A 211 -7.83 14.01 -1.85
N ALA A 212 -6.51 13.78 -1.76
CA ALA A 212 -5.83 12.74 -2.53
C ALA A 212 -6.32 11.34 -2.16
N ALA A 213 -6.41 11.05 -0.86
CA ALA A 213 -6.93 9.78 -0.33
C ALA A 213 -8.37 9.51 -0.81
N LEU A 214 -9.23 10.54 -0.74
CA LEU A 214 -10.62 10.46 -1.18
C LEU A 214 -10.72 10.08 -2.66
N SER A 215 -9.87 10.63 -3.53
CA SER A 215 -9.88 10.31 -4.96
C SER A 215 -9.60 8.82 -5.24
N GLY A 216 -8.62 8.23 -4.55
CA GLY A 216 -8.29 6.81 -4.66
C GLY A 216 -9.39 5.91 -4.10
N VAL A 217 -9.98 6.29 -2.96
CA VAL A 217 -11.11 5.57 -2.34
C VAL A 217 -12.35 5.58 -3.24
N VAL A 218 -12.73 6.75 -3.77
CA VAL A 218 -13.88 6.86 -4.69
C VAL A 218 -13.65 6.05 -5.95
N PHE A 219 -12.46 6.11 -6.55
CA PHE A 219 -12.11 5.27 -7.70
C PHE A 219 -12.28 3.78 -7.39
N PHE A 220 -11.79 3.33 -6.22
CA PHE A 220 -11.91 1.94 -5.79
C PHE A 220 -13.36 1.50 -5.62
N ILE A 221 -14.16 2.31 -4.93
CA ILE A 221 -15.57 2.02 -4.64
C ILE A 221 -16.35 1.93 -5.94
N VAL A 222 -16.16 2.88 -6.86
CA VAL A 222 -16.84 2.88 -8.16
C VAL A 222 -16.46 1.63 -8.95
N CYS A 223 -15.16 1.35 -9.11
CA CYS A 223 -14.71 0.17 -9.86
C CYS A 223 -15.23 -1.14 -9.26
N THR A 224 -15.25 -1.24 -7.92
CA THR A 224 -15.72 -2.45 -7.22
C THR A 224 -17.24 -2.59 -7.26
N ALA A 225 -18.00 -1.50 -7.09
CA ALA A 225 -19.46 -1.52 -7.16
C ALA A 225 -19.95 -1.95 -8.55
N LEU A 226 -19.26 -1.51 -9.61
CA LEU A 226 -19.53 -1.90 -10.98
C LEU A 226 -19.38 -3.42 -11.20
N LEU A 227 -18.60 -4.15 -10.35
CA LEU A 227 -18.43 -5.61 -10.50
C LEU A 227 -19.72 -6.34 -10.16
N GLY A 228 -20.58 -5.71 -9.34
CA GLY A 228 -21.91 -6.20 -9.05
C GLY A 228 -22.91 -6.03 -10.20
N ILE A 229 -22.59 -5.20 -11.21
CA ILE A 229 -23.46 -4.96 -12.37
C ILE A 229 -23.12 -5.99 -13.46
N LYS A 230 -23.98 -6.99 -13.64
CA LYS A 230 -23.83 -8.01 -14.69
C LYS A 230 -23.63 -7.35 -16.06
N GLY A 231 -22.56 -7.73 -16.78
CA GLY A 231 -22.30 -7.31 -18.16
C GLY A 231 -21.46 -6.04 -18.33
N PHE A 232 -21.30 -5.19 -17.31
CA PHE A 232 -20.59 -3.90 -17.42
C PHE A 232 -19.10 -4.07 -17.76
N PHE A 233 -18.43 -5.03 -17.12
CA PHE A 233 -16.99 -5.30 -17.31
C PHE A 233 -16.64 -6.20 -18.50
N PHE A 234 -17.63 -6.72 -19.22
CA PHE A 234 -17.37 -7.48 -20.45
C PHE A 234 -17.41 -6.61 -21.71
N SER A 235 -17.52 -5.29 -21.57
CA SER A 235 -17.37 -4.39 -22.72
C SER A 235 -15.90 -4.36 -23.19
N PRO A 236 -15.63 -4.47 -24.51
CA PRO A 236 -14.26 -4.50 -25.03
C PRO A 236 -13.44 -3.24 -24.73
N SER A 237 -14.10 -2.07 -24.66
CA SER A 237 -13.45 -0.77 -24.44
C SER A 237 -12.97 -0.60 -23.00
N LEU A 238 -13.78 -1.00 -22.01
CA LEU A 238 -13.41 -0.92 -20.60
C LEU A 238 -12.29 -1.93 -20.26
N ASN A 239 -12.31 -3.10 -20.88
CA ASN A 239 -11.22 -4.09 -20.74
C ASN A 239 -9.87 -3.59 -21.26
N LYS A 240 -9.85 -2.71 -22.26
CA LYS A 240 -8.61 -2.05 -22.72
C LYS A 240 -8.13 -0.99 -21.73
N LEU A 241 -9.03 -0.16 -21.20
CA LEU A 241 -8.66 0.88 -20.23
C LEU A 241 -8.13 0.30 -18.90
N LEU A 242 -8.56 -0.92 -18.55
CA LEU A 242 -8.10 -1.63 -17.36
C LEU A 242 -6.86 -2.51 -17.61
N ASP A 243 -6.34 -2.53 -18.84
CA ASP A 243 -5.09 -3.21 -19.16
C ASP A 243 -3.94 -2.53 -18.39
N TYR A 244 -3.22 -3.32 -17.60
CA TYR A 244 -2.14 -2.82 -16.76
C TYR A 244 -1.04 -2.11 -17.54
N ARG A 245 -0.84 -2.47 -18.82
CA ARG A 245 0.18 -1.82 -19.68
C ARG A 245 -0.25 -0.39 -19.98
N ILE A 246 -1.52 -0.21 -20.34
CA ILE A 246 -2.09 1.11 -20.63
C ILE A 246 -2.12 1.93 -19.34
N PHE A 247 -2.63 1.37 -18.24
CA PHE A 247 -2.69 2.07 -16.95
C PHE A 247 -1.30 2.51 -16.46
N LEU A 248 -0.32 1.59 -16.43
CA LEU A 248 1.02 1.89 -15.95
C LEU A 248 1.74 2.91 -16.86
N THR A 249 1.53 2.82 -18.19
CA THR A 249 2.06 3.81 -19.13
C THR A 249 1.47 5.20 -18.86
N ILE A 250 0.14 5.30 -18.73
CA ILE A 250 -0.53 6.57 -18.41
C ILE A 250 -0.05 7.11 -17.06
N TYR A 251 0.03 6.26 -16.04
CA TYR A 251 0.51 6.65 -14.72
C TYR A 251 1.91 7.23 -14.76
N ILE A 252 2.86 6.54 -15.41
CA ILE A 252 4.23 7.03 -15.56
C ILE A 252 4.26 8.35 -16.35
N LEU A 253 3.54 8.44 -17.46
CA LEU A 253 3.48 9.66 -18.27
C LEU A 253 2.88 10.85 -17.50
N VAL A 254 1.84 10.61 -16.69
CA VAL A 254 1.23 11.64 -15.85
C VAL A 254 2.20 12.10 -14.77
N VAL A 255 2.87 11.17 -14.06
CA VAL A 255 3.84 11.54 -13.03
C VAL A 255 5.03 12.28 -13.63
N VAL A 256 5.62 11.77 -14.71
CA VAL A 256 6.73 12.43 -15.40
C VAL A 256 6.29 13.78 -15.97
N GLY A 257 5.11 13.86 -16.57
CA GLY A 257 4.56 15.11 -17.10
C GLY A 257 4.38 16.16 -16.02
N ILE A 258 3.78 15.79 -14.89
CA ILE A 258 3.55 16.70 -13.76
C ILE A 258 4.87 17.13 -13.11
N VAL A 259 5.84 16.22 -12.96
CA VAL A 259 7.14 16.50 -12.33
C VAL A 259 8.10 17.25 -13.27
N VAL A 260 8.05 17.03 -14.59
CA VAL A 260 8.98 17.67 -15.54
C VAL A 260 8.40 18.97 -16.11
N MET A 261 7.09 19.02 -16.39
CA MET A 261 6.45 20.16 -17.06
C MET A 261 5.94 21.23 -16.08
N GLN A 262 6.53 21.30 -14.89
CA GLN A 262 6.19 22.20 -13.79
C GLN A 262 6.06 23.68 -14.20
N ASN A 263 6.88 24.13 -15.15
CA ASN A 263 6.93 25.51 -15.63
C ASN A 263 6.25 25.70 -17.00
N SER A 264 5.44 24.74 -17.46
CA SER A 264 4.76 24.84 -18.75
C SER A 264 3.44 25.63 -18.66
N PRO A 265 3.04 26.37 -19.71
CA PRO A 265 1.73 27.04 -19.78
C PRO A 265 0.52 26.09 -19.60
N ILE A 266 0.72 24.80 -19.87
CA ILE A 266 -0.28 23.74 -19.68
C ILE A 266 -0.55 23.52 -18.18
N MET A 267 0.48 23.52 -17.32
CA MET A 267 0.29 23.43 -15.87
C MET A 267 -0.38 24.68 -15.29
N GLU A 268 -0.07 25.86 -15.82
CA GLU A 268 -0.75 27.10 -15.44
C GLU A 268 -2.24 27.05 -15.79
N THR A 269 -2.59 26.51 -16.97
CA THR A 269 -3.97 26.30 -17.40
C THR A 269 -4.71 25.27 -16.52
N MET A 270 -4.07 24.15 -16.17
CA MET A 270 -4.66 23.17 -15.24
C MET A 270 -4.88 23.76 -13.86
N SER A 271 -3.94 24.55 -13.34
CA SER A 271 -4.09 25.26 -12.06
C SER A 271 -5.22 26.30 -12.09
N GLY A 272 -5.55 26.86 -13.26
CA GLY A 272 -6.68 27.77 -13.44
C GLY A 272 -8.05 27.08 -13.38
N PHE A 273 -8.16 25.81 -13.82
CA PHE A 273 -9.38 25.00 -13.71
C PHE A 273 -9.65 24.54 -12.27
N PHE A 274 -8.59 24.30 -11.50
CA PHE A 274 -8.65 24.01 -10.07
C PHE A 274 -8.56 25.35 -9.31
N SER A 275 -9.66 26.09 -9.20
CA SER A 275 -9.69 27.44 -8.60
C SER A 275 -8.87 27.57 -7.30
N LYS A 276 -7.90 28.50 -7.32
CA LYS A 276 -7.18 29.15 -6.18
C LYS A 276 -7.28 28.45 -4.81
N SER A 277 -6.53 27.35 -4.62
CA SER A 277 -6.00 26.81 -3.34
C SER A 277 -5.67 25.30 -3.41
N THR A 278 -5.91 24.67 -4.55
CA THR A 278 -6.10 23.22 -4.65
C THR A 278 -4.78 22.48 -4.94
N SER A 279 -4.18 21.99 -3.86
CA SER A 279 -3.27 20.82 -3.71
C SER A 279 -1.96 20.69 -4.50
N LEU A 280 -1.76 21.32 -5.66
CA LEU A 280 -0.56 21.18 -6.48
C LEU A 280 0.41 22.38 -6.40
N SER A 281 -0.07 23.58 -6.07
CA SER A 281 0.76 24.80 -6.06
C SER A 281 1.92 24.77 -5.06
N GLY A 282 1.75 24.10 -3.91
CA GLY A 282 2.84 23.87 -2.94
C GLY A 282 3.78 22.72 -3.31
N ARG A 283 3.42 21.88 -4.30
CA ARG A 283 4.20 20.70 -4.69
C ARG A 283 5.17 20.96 -5.83
N THR A 284 4.88 21.94 -6.69
CA THR A 284 5.79 22.35 -7.75
C THR A 284 7.16 22.79 -7.20
N PRO A 285 7.25 23.73 -6.22
CA PRO A 285 8.55 24.10 -5.65
C PRO A 285 9.26 22.93 -4.97
N LEU A 286 8.50 22.07 -4.29
CA LEU A 286 9.01 20.87 -3.62
C LEU A 286 9.67 19.90 -4.61
N TRP A 287 8.98 19.57 -5.70
CA TRP A 287 9.49 18.65 -6.70
C TRP A 287 10.69 19.23 -7.43
N HIS A 288 10.69 20.53 -7.73
CA HIS A 288 11.86 21.21 -8.29
C HIS A 288 13.08 21.07 -7.38
N THR A 289 12.96 21.42 -6.09
CA THR A 289 14.08 21.33 -5.15
C THR A 289 14.53 19.90 -4.92
N THR A 290 13.59 18.94 -4.87
CA THR A 290 13.92 17.51 -4.80
C THR A 290 14.70 17.06 -6.03
N MET A 291 14.29 17.43 -7.24
CA MET A 291 15.00 17.09 -8.47
C MET A 291 16.41 17.70 -8.53
N GLN A 292 16.59 18.92 -8.00
CA GLN A 292 17.90 19.54 -7.89
C GLN A 292 18.79 18.79 -6.88
N SER A 293 18.24 18.41 -5.73
CA SER A 293 18.99 17.77 -4.65
C SER A 293 19.47 16.36 -5.00
N ILE A 294 18.84 15.69 -5.97
CA ILE A 294 19.20 14.32 -6.40
C ILE A 294 19.94 14.29 -7.75
N SER A 295 20.31 15.45 -8.30
CA SER A 295 20.91 15.54 -9.63
C SER A 295 22.26 14.81 -9.75
N ASP A 296 23.03 14.78 -8.67
CA ASP A 296 24.32 14.08 -8.54
C ASP A 296 24.16 12.58 -8.21
N SER A 297 23.03 12.20 -7.61
CA SER A 297 22.71 10.84 -7.22
C SER A 297 21.55 10.23 -8.02
N PHE A 298 21.22 10.74 -9.21
CA PHE A 298 19.97 10.37 -9.91
C PHE A 298 19.87 8.87 -10.28
N VAL A 299 21.01 8.24 -10.58
CA VAL A 299 21.07 6.83 -10.97
C VAL A 299 21.00 5.91 -9.75
N LEU A 300 21.77 6.21 -8.70
CA LEU A 300 21.92 5.33 -7.53
C LEU A 300 20.97 5.70 -6.38
N GLY A 301 20.60 6.96 -6.22
CA GLY A 301 19.84 7.47 -5.07
C GLY A 301 20.73 7.75 -3.86
N LYS A 302 20.09 8.19 -2.77
CA LYS A 302 20.76 8.61 -1.52
C LYS A 302 20.69 7.57 -0.39
N GLY A 303 20.02 6.44 -0.58
CA GLY A 303 19.62 5.54 0.50
C GLY A 303 18.26 5.93 1.07
N LEU A 304 17.74 5.13 2.00
CA LEU A 304 16.51 5.44 2.73
C LEU A 304 16.71 6.70 3.56
N LEU A 305 15.74 7.61 3.54
CA LEU A 305 15.84 8.91 4.21
C LEU A 305 14.83 8.99 5.37
N GLY A 306 15.31 9.48 6.50
CA GLY A 306 14.42 9.99 7.55
C GLY A 306 13.86 11.36 7.15
N SER A 307 12.80 11.79 7.84
CA SER A 307 12.23 13.12 7.63
C SER A 307 13.26 14.24 7.79
N GLU A 308 14.21 14.09 8.73
CA GLU A 308 15.28 15.07 8.96
C GLU A 308 16.31 15.09 7.82
N ASP A 309 16.70 13.92 7.31
CA ASP A 309 17.61 13.80 6.17
C ASP A 309 16.98 14.40 4.91
N TYR A 310 15.67 14.16 4.72
CA TYR A 310 14.93 14.71 3.60
C TYR A 310 14.82 16.24 3.66
N ILE A 311 14.55 16.78 4.85
CA ILE A 311 14.59 18.24 5.11
C ILE A 311 15.96 18.79 4.74
N PHE A 312 17.03 18.14 5.20
CA PHE A 312 18.40 18.61 4.98
C PHE A 312 18.72 18.73 3.49
N ILE A 313 18.34 17.74 2.68
CA ILE A 313 18.62 17.77 1.23
C ILE A 313 17.67 18.69 0.44
N THR A 314 16.47 18.97 0.95
CA THR A 314 15.46 19.78 0.23
C THR A 314 15.27 21.19 0.76
N GLY A 315 15.95 21.55 1.86
CA GLY A 315 15.84 22.87 2.47
C GLY A 315 14.48 23.16 3.10
N GLY A 316 13.69 22.14 3.46
CA GLY A 316 12.45 22.33 4.23
C GLY A 316 11.27 21.41 3.94
N PHE A 317 11.41 20.35 3.15
CA PHE A 317 10.32 19.39 2.91
C PHE A 317 10.59 18.05 3.61
N LEU A 318 9.53 17.36 4.00
CA LEU A 318 9.63 16.10 4.77
C LEU A 318 9.71 14.84 3.89
N ASN A 319 9.28 14.94 2.63
CA ASN A 319 9.31 13.87 1.62
C ASN A 319 9.01 14.45 0.22
N ALA A 320 9.09 13.62 -0.82
CA ALA A 320 8.87 14.00 -2.21
C ALA A 320 7.40 14.27 -2.54
N HIS A 321 6.47 13.90 -1.65
CA HIS A 321 5.04 14.08 -1.85
C HIS A 321 4.55 13.46 -3.19
N ASN A 322 5.29 12.50 -3.73
CA ASN A 322 5.05 11.75 -4.95
C ASN A 322 5.83 10.42 -4.84
N GLN A 323 5.15 9.30 -5.08
CA GLN A 323 5.69 7.97 -4.85
C GLN A 323 6.89 7.66 -5.73
N LEU A 324 6.84 7.97 -7.03
CA LEU A 324 7.96 7.66 -7.93
C LEU A 324 9.17 8.56 -7.66
N LEU A 325 8.92 9.84 -7.35
CA LEU A 325 9.99 10.76 -7.01
C LEU A 325 10.66 10.37 -5.68
N GLU A 326 9.91 9.85 -4.71
CA GLU A 326 10.46 9.29 -3.47
C GLU A 326 11.39 8.10 -3.78
N ILE A 327 10.91 7.14 -4.58
CA ILE A 327 11.70 5.96 -4.98
C ILE A 327 12.99 6.37 -5.70
N VAL A 328 12.94 7.37 -6.59
CA VAL A 328 14.12 7.87 -7.30
C VAL A 328 15.04 8.64 -6.36
N THR A 329 14.51 9.38 -5.38
CA THR A 329 15.32 10.11 -4.40
C THR A 329 16.14 9.14 -3.54
N GLU A 330 15.49 8.09 -3.04
CA GLU A 330 16.13 7.15 -2.13
C GLU A 330 16.98 6.09 -2.85
N GLY A 331 16.50 5.54 -3.97
CA GLY A 331 17.16 4.42 -4.66
C GLY A 331 17.47 4.64 -6.14
N GLY A 332 17.27 5.86 -6.64
CA GLY A 332 17.60 6.22 -8.01
C GLY A 332 16.79 5.46 -9.06
N LEU A 333 17.28 5.54 -10.31
CA LEU A 333 16.70 4.78 -11.42
C LEU A 333 16.75 3.26 -11.18
N VAL A 334 17.73 2.76 -10.43
CA VAL A 334 17.85 1.32 -10.12
C VAL A 334 16.65 0.84 -9.31
N ALA A 335 16.33 1.50 -8.18
CA ALA A 335 15.16 1.14 -7.38
C ALA A 335 13.84 1.36 -8.14
N LEU A 336 13.75 2.41 -8.97
CA LEU A 336 12.60 2.65 -9.82
C LEU A 336 12.38 1.49 -10.81
N CYS A 337 13.43 1.04 -11.49
CA CYS A 337 13.36 -0.09 -12.42
C CYS A 337 12.93 -1.38 -11.71
N LEU A 338 13.46 -1.66 -10.53
CA LEU A 338 13.08 -2.84 -9.74
C LEU A 338 11.60 -2.78 -9.29
N ASN A 339 11.14 -1.61 -8.81
CA ASN A 339 9.74 -1.41 -8.44
C ASN A 339 8.79 -1.58 -9.64
N ILE A 340 9.13 -1.00 -10.80
CA ILE A 340 8.37 -1.18 -12.04
C ILE A 340 8.37 -2.65 -12.48
N ALA A 341 9.51 -3.34 -12.40
CA ALA A 341 9.59 -4.76 -12.71
C ALA A 341 8.69 -5.60 -11.81
N LEU A 342 8.68 -5.34 -10.49
CA LEU A 342 7.79 -6.01 -9.55
C LEU A 342 6.32 -5.77 -9.89
N MET A 343 5.93 -4.53 -10.19
CA MET A 343 4.57 -4.19 -10.63
C MET A 343 4.18 -4.93 -11.91
N ILE A 344 5.05 -4.96 -12.93
CA ILE A 344 4.78 -5.67 -14.19
C ILE A 344 4.59 -7.18 -13.93
N VAL A 345 5.44 -7.79 -13.11
CA VAL A 345 5.35 -9.22 -12.78
C VAL A 345 4.06 -9.52 -12.03
N ALA A 346 3.69 -8.71 -11.03
CA ALA A 346 2.45 -8.85 -10.29
C ALA A 346 1.22 -8.69 -11.21
N PHE A 347 1.18 -7.62 -12.01
CA PHE A 347 0.04 -7.37 -12.91
C PHE A 347 -0.11 -8.40 -14.02
N ARG A 348 0.99 -9.00 -14.50
CA ARG A 348 0.91 -10.13 -15.45
C ARG A 348 0.21 -11.36 -14.87
N GLN A 349 0.24 -11.51 -13.55
CA GLN A 349 -0.47 -12.55 -12.83
C GLN A 349 -1.90 -12.16 -12.46
N ALA A 350 -2.39 -10.97 -12.86
CA ALA A 350 -3.80 -10.67 -12.70
C ALA A 350 -4.61 -11.56 -13.65
N SER A 351 -5.36 -12.51 -13.09
CA SER A 351 -6.37 -13.21 -13.88
C SER A 351 -7.60 -12.30 -14.07
N ARG A 352 -8.41 -12.56 -15.09
CA ARG A 352 -9.71 -11.88 -15.27
C ARG A 352 -10.81 -12.44 -14.34
N ASN A 353 -10.46 -13.15 -13.26
CA ASN A 353 -11.43 -13.55 -12.26
C ASN A 353 -11.76 -12.38 -11.32
N SER A 354 -12.93 -12.44 -10.69
CA SER A 354 -13.43 -11.37 -9.82
C SER A 354 -12.59 -11.18 -8.56
N GLY A 355 -11.78 -12.16 -8.13
CA GLY A 355 -10.91 -12.04 -6.97
C GLY A 355 -9.66 -11.20 -7.25
N SER A 356 -8.90 -11.55 -8.30
CA SER A 356 -7.68 -10.82 -8.67
C SER A 356 -7.96 -9.41 -9.18
N ILE A 357 -9.13 -9.16 -9.79
CA ILE A 357 -9.47 -7.83 -10.31
C ILE A 357 -9.66 -6.79 -9.20
N VAL A 358 -10.12 -7.19 -8.02
CA VAL A 358 -10.26 -6.29 -6.87
C VAL A 358 -8.90 -5.83 -6.36
N PHE A 359 -7.93 -6.76 -6.26
CA PHE A 359 -6.56 -6.39 -5.90
C PHE A 359 -5.93 -5.45 -6.93
N LEU A 360 -6.21 -5.67 -8.22
CA LEU A 360 -5.78 -4.78 -9.29
C LEU A 360 -6.38 -3.37 -9.15
N TYR A 361 -7.69 -3.25 -8.91
CA TYR A 361 -8.33 -1.96 -8.65
C TYR A 361 -7.78 -1.29 -7.41
N GLY A 362 -7.47 -2.07 -6.37
CA GLY A 362 -6.83 -1.58 -5.18
C GLY A 362 -5.47 -0.94 -5.48
N LEU A 363 -4.62 -1.63 -6.25
CA LEU A 363 -3.32 -1.10 -6.66
C LEU A 363 -3.45 0.13 -7.56
N TYR A 364 -4.40 0.16 -8.50
CA TYR A 364 -4.65 1.33 -9.34
C TYR A 364 -5.04 2.55 -8.50
N SER A 365 -5.94 2.39 -7.53
CA SER A 365 -6.28 3.45 -6.59
C SER A 365 -5.08 3.95 -5.79
N LEU A 366 -4.25 3.04 -5.26
CA LEU A 366 -3.05 3.43 -4.53
C LEU A 366 -2.08 4.19 -5.43
N LEU A 367 -1.84 3.73 -6.66
CA LEU A 367 -1.00 4.44 -7.62
C LEU A 367 -1.56 5.84 -7.94
N LEU A 368 -2.89 6.00 -8.08
CA LEU A 368 -3.51 7.32 -8.26
C LEU A 368 -3.22 8.26 -7.08
N VAL A 369 -3.30 7.76 -5.84
CA VAL A 369 -2.89 8.54 -4.67
C VAL A 369 -1.38 8.85 -4.71
N GLY A 370 -0.57 7.89 -5.15
CA GLY A 370 0.88 8.00 -5.26
C GLY A 370 1.36 9.12 -6.19
N ILE A 371 0.51 9.64 -7.08
CA ILE A 371 0.83 10.86 -7.87
C ILE A 371 1.07 12.05 -6.94
N THR A 372 0.35 12.12 -5.81
CA THR A 372 0.42 13.20 -4.83
C THR A 372 0.65 12.67 -3.41
N SER A 373 1.38 11.57 -3.24
CA SER A 373 1.76 11.08 -1.93
C SER A 373 3.03 10.25 -2.02
N ALA A 374 3.98 10.49 -1.12
CA ALA A 374 5.16 9.63 -0.97
C ALA A 374 4.89 8.43 -0.05
N LYS A 375 3.80 8.46 0.74
CA LYS A 375 3.49 7.43 1.76
C LYS A 375 3.48 6.01 1.21
N LEU A 376 3.19 5.84 -0.08
CA LEU A 376 3.05 4.54 -0.73
C LEU A 376 4.36 3.98 -1.31
N ALA A 377 5.48 4.71 -1.25
CA ALA A 377 6.75 4.29 -1.83
C ALA A 377 7.26 2.96 -1.24
N TYR A 378 7.17 2.83 0.08
CA TYR A 378 7.61 1.64 0.83
C TYR A 378 6.52 1.21 1.82
N ASP A 379 5.26 1.32 1.42
CA ASP A 379 4.12 0.89 2.23
C ASP A 379 3.98 -0.65 2.23
N PRO A 380 3.99 -1.33 3.38
CA PRO A 380 3.91 -2.80 3.45
C PRO A 380 2.64 -3.36 2.80
N MET A 381 1.53 -2.62 2.85
CA MET A 381 0.26 -3.03 2.28
C MET A 381 0.24 -2.92 0.76
N PHE A 382 0.85 -1.89 0.18
CA PHE A 382 1.05 -1.79 -1.26
C PHE A 382 1.78 -3.02 -1.81
N PHE A 383 2.89 -3.41 -1.18
CA PHE A 383 3.64 -4.61 -1.57
C PHE A 383 2.87 -5.90 -1.31
N CYS A 384 2.17 -6.02 -0.19
CA CYS A 384 1.29 -7.16 0.10
C CYS A 384 0.26 -7.37 -1.02
N LEU A 385 -0.38 -6.30 -1.50
CA LEU A 385 -1.36 -6.35 -2.58
C LEU A 385 -0.76 -6.84 -3.90
N LEU A 386 0.48 -6.49 -4.23
CA LEU A 386 1.19 -7.01 -5.41
C LEU A 386 1.31 -8.54 -5.36
N PHE A 387 1.63 -9.09 -4.19
CA PHE A 387 1.76 -10.54 -4.00
C PHE A 387 0.40 -11.26 -3.98
N LEU A 388 -0.64 -10.61 -3.46
CA LEU A 388 -1.98 -11.19 -3.38
C LEU A 388 -2.63 -11.45 -4.74
N ILE A 389 -2.30 -10.66 -5.77
CA ILE A 389 -2.80 -10.84 -7.14
C ILE A 389 -2.48 -12.26 -7.65
N GLY A 390 -1.23 -12.69 -7.55
CA GLY A 390 -0.79 -13.98 -8.08
C GLY A 390 -1.39 -15.18 -7.34
N ARG A 391 -1.68 -15.04 -6.04
CA ARG A 391 -2.28 -16.11 -5.21
C ARG A 391 -3.77 -16.35 -5.51
N CYS A 392 -4.42 -15.46 -6.25
CA CYS A 392 -5.82 -15.62 -6.64
C CYS A 392 -6.02 -16.52 -7.87
N GLN A 393 -4.97 -16.84 -8.62
CA GLN A 393 -5.05 -17.63 -9.84
C GLN A 393 -5.18 -19.14 -9.60
N GLU A 394 -4.61 -19.63 -8.49
CA GLU A 394 -4.46 -21.07 -8.21
C GLU A 394 -5.76 -21.75 -7.76
N SER A 395 -6.83 -20.99 -7.53
CA SER A 395 -8.14 -21.51 -7.16
C SER A 395 -9.10 -21.31 -8.33
N GLY A 396 -9.50 -22.43 -8.95
CA GLY A 396 -10.34 -22.52 -10.14
C GLY A 396 -11.76 -21.95 -10.00
N PHE A 397 -11.87 -20.64 -9.75
CA PHE A 397 -13.13 -19.91 -9.80
C PHE A 397 -13.40 -19.50 -11.24
N HIS A 398 -13.85 -20.46 -12.05
CA HIS A 398 -14.58 -20.12 -13.26
C HIS A 398 -15.91 -19.51 -12.81
N ILE A 399 -16.12 -18.23 -13.13
CA ILE A 399 -17.47 -17.66 -13.20
C ILE A 399 -18.25 -18.66 -14.06
N ARG A 400 -19.20 -19.39 -13.46
CA ARG A 400 -20.11 -20.26 -14.20
C ARG A 400 -20.69 -19.36 -15.29
N LYS A 401 -20.31 -19.62 -16.55
CA LYS A 401 -21.14 -19.23 -17.68
C LYS A 401 -22.44 -20.00 -17.47
N SER A 402 -23.41 -19.38 -16.80
CA SER A 402 -24.77 -19.88 -16.85
C SER A 402 -25.18 -19.74 -18.30
N HIS A 403 -25.37 -20.89 -18.95
CA HIS A 403 -25.88 -20.98 -20.30
C HIS A 403 -27.17 -20.16 -20.46
N VAL A 404 -27.15 -19.34 -21.51
CA VAL A 404 -28.29 -18.72 -22.23
C VAL A 404 -29.12 -17.71 -21.45
#